data_AF-A0A8T4LRC4-F1
#
_entry.id   AF-A0A8T4LRC4-F1
#
_cell.length_a   1.000
_cell.length_b   1.000
_cell.length_c   1.000
_cell.angle_alpha   90.00
_cell.angle_beta   90.00
_cell.angle_gamma   90.00
#
_symmetry.space_group_name_H-M   'P 1'
#
loop_
_entity.id
_entity.type
_entity.pdbx_description
1 polymer ?
#
loop_
_entity_poly.entity_id
_entity_poly.type
_entity_poly.pdbx_seq_one_letter_code
_entity_poly.pdbx_strand_id
1 'polypeptide(L)'
;MDSATYSALNKAWKATTKVLFGTELGELKYYEEWLMDDLPKIGKRTSLSGKEIILANDSYSENSRFISSEEAKEKLFEPLSIDEIKDIDSILGGLSERWEYAGNKILGNSSFVESSDMVFDSQNILSSSNIQQCSNLFGSSLSRLGTKYGFGCIFFGMAEFVIKSHVNYNVKRVFGSYFIVDSSDVYLSNHCIGCNEVFFSFFQRAKQYCIGNLQLPKDKYFGLKKKLVGEIVEELKKSKSFPSLFSLVPNKKPESSINIRNQVMKEDKSQIEKAFSSTFKIIFKKEPEDIDNYEKMLTKHGMKIYTIKSPFGNKTYSVEYPEFSFLSKFPKNRLVSQEEGLKLGAQTLNESEIGSIKKIVDNLDKIGYFTVELFSGNNENFIDSPLVFYASNLYKTYDTTRGKYTGITCQALDSSYIFGGNRLVNSEFCINSYNSMYLNRCFEVDTSRKCSDCLFCHNCEGLAECMFCFNLKSKRYAIGNSLLEKDKYTKIKDSLMEQMADEIIKTKNLSIDIFNIGEKRSKLWYSQLMIS
;
A
#
# COMPACT_ATOMS: atom_id res chain seq x y z
N MET A 1 3.78 -27.17 -11.67
CA MET A 1 3.82 -25.78 -12.16
C MET A 1 5.00 -25.68 -13.09
N ASP A 2 4.73 -25.90 -14.38
CA ASP A 2 5.75 -26.29 -15.35
C ASP A 2 5.86 -25.20 -16.43
N SER A 3 5.72 -23.94 -16.01
CA SER A 3 5.77 -22.76 -16.87
C SER A 3 7.20 -22.22 -17.03
N ALA A 4 7.42 -21.43 -18.08
CA ALA A 4 8.66 -20.70 -18.29
C ALA A 4 8.94 -19.73 -17.12
N THR A 5 7.89 -19.11 -16.57
CA THR A 5 7.92 -18.21 -15.41
C THR A 5 8.48 -18.92 -14.19
N TYR A 6 7.89 -20.06 -13.81
CA TYR A 6 8.38 -20.87 -12.69
C TYR A 6 9.83 -21.33 -12.92
N SER A 7 10.16 -21.77 -14.13
CA SER A 7 11.50 -22.26 -14.48
C SER A 7 12.59 -21.20 -14.29
N ALA A 8 12.31 -19.94 -14.69
CA ALA A 8 13.21 -18.82 -14.49
C ALA A 8 13.27 -18.35 -13.02
N LEU A 9 12.12 -18.31 -12.33
CA LEU A 9 12.04 -17.95 -10.91
C LEU A 9 12.80 -18.93 -10.02
N ASN A 10 12.69 -20.23 -10.27
CA ASN A 10 13.43 -21.27 -9.56
C ASN A 10 14.95 -21.16 -9.77
N LYS A 11 15.40 -20.77 -10.97
CA LYS A 11 16.81 -20.46 -11.25
C LYS A 11 17.30 -19.23 -10.46
N ALA A 12 16.48 -18.19 -10.38
CA ALA A 12 16.77 -16.99 -9.58
C ALA A 12 16.80 -17.31 -8.07
N TRP A 13 15.87 -18.12 -7.57
CA TRP A 13 15.80 -18.62 -6.19
C TRP A 13 17.07 -19.37 -5.77
N LYS A 14 17.55 -20.32 -6.59
CA LYS A 14 18.80 -21.06 -6.31
C LYS A 14 20.02 -20.13 -6.27
N ALA A 15 20.10 -19.15 -7.18
CA ALA A 15 21.14 -18.13 -7.13
C ALA A 15 21.07 -17.27 -5.84
N THR A 16 19.88 -16.76 -5.49
CA THR A 16 19.66 -15.94 -4.29
C THR A 16 19.99 -16.71 -3.00
N THR A 17 19.48 -17.93 -2.83
CA THR A 17 19.73 -18.73 -1.61
C THR A 17 21.22 -19.01 -1.41
N LYS A 18 21.94 -19.37 -2.47
CA LYS A 18 23.40 -19.55 -2.46
C LYS A 18 24.15 -18.27 -2.04
N VAL A 19 23.64 -17.10 -2.41
CA VAL A 19 24.24 -15.79 -2.07
C VAL A 19 23.91 -15.35 -0.64
N LEU A 20 22.68 -15.55 -0.16
CA LEU A 20 22.25 -15.15 1.19
C LEU A 20 22.76 -16.11 2.28
N PHE A 21 22.84 -17.41 1.98
CA PHE A 21 23.09 -18.48 2.97
C PHE A 21 24.34 -19.32 2.71
N GLY A 22 25.06 -19.08 1.61
CA GLY A 22 26.23 -19.88 1.20
C GLY A 22 25.90 -21.27 0.63
N THR A 23 24.62 -21.65 0.56
CA THR A 23 24.16 -22.94 0.03
C THR A 23 22.78 -22.80 -0.62
N GLU A 24 22.48 -23.66 -1.59
CA GLU A 24 21.15 -23.76 -2.19
C GLU A 24 20.21 -24.50 -1.21
N LEU A 25 18.95 -24.05 -1.12
CA LEU A 25 17.94 -24.64 -0.22
C LEU A 25 17.11 -25.77 -0.87
N GLY A 26 17.09 -25.83 -2.20
CA GLY A 26 16.26 -26.74 -3.00
C GLY A 26 15.41 -26.00 -4.03
N GLU A 27 14.38 -26.65 -4.56
CA GLU A 27 13.42 -26.02 -5.49
C GLU A 27 12.54 -24.97 -4.79
N LEU A 28 12.20 -23.89 -5.50
CA LEU A 28 11.31 -22.82 -5.01
C LEU A 28 9.97 -23.35 -4.52
N LYS A 29 9.43 -24.41 -5.16
CA LYS A 29 8.10 -24.97 -4.87
C LYS A 29 7.93 -25.49 -3.45
N TYR A 30 9.02 -25.84 -2.78
CA TYR A 30 8.95 -26.32 -1.40
C TYR A 30 8.67 -25.19 -0.40
N TYR A 31 8.82 -23.94 -0.80
CA TYR A 31 8.76 -22.76 0.08
C TYR A 31 7.51 -21.89 -0.16
N GLU A 32 6.69 -22.19 -1.18
CA GLU A 32 5.62 -21.31 -1.68
C GLU A 32 4.61 -20.87 -0.62
N GLU A 33 4.16 -21.79 0.25
CA GLU A 33 3.21 -21.49 1.34
C GLU A 33 3.74 -20.38 2.27
N TRP A 34 4.95 -20.54 2.79
CA TRP A 34 5.63 -19.55 3.62
C TRP A 34 6.02 -18.28 2.85
N LEU A 35 6.26 -18.36 1.54
CA LEU A 35 6.47 -17.18 0.70
C LEU A 35 5.17 -16.41 0.39
N MET A 36 4.00 -17.00 0.63
CA MET A 36 2.69 -16.41 0.29
C MET A 36 1.74 -16.13 1.48
N ASP A 37 2.02 -16.60 2.71
CA ASP A 37 1.08 -16.56 3.86
C ASP A 37 0.50 -15.17 4.22
N ASP A 38 1.27 -14.09 4.07
CA ASP A 38 0.85 -12.70 4.29
C ASP A 38 0.13 -12.01 3.11
N LEU A 39 0.14 -12.61 1.90
CA LEU A 39 -0.30 -11.92 0.67
C LEU A 39 -1.83 -11.88 0.53
N PRO A 40 -2.42 -10.77 0.05
CA PRO A 40 -3.85 -10.71 -0.27
C PRO A 40 -4.17 -11.59 -1.48
N LYS A 41 -5.33 -12.25 -1.46
CA LYS A 41 -5.77 -13.21 -2.50
C LYS A 41 -6.95 -12.65 -3.29
N ILE A 42 -6.68 -11.72 -4.20
CA ILE A 42 -7.71 -10.93 -4.90
C ILE A 42 -7.97 -11.49 -6.32
N GLY A 43 -8.60 -12.66 -6.38
CA GLY A 43 -9.04 -13.28 -7.65
C GLY A 43 -10.52 -13.03 -7.95
N LYS A 44 -10.85 -12.73 -9.20
CA LYS A 44 -12.24 -12.66 -9.73
C LYS A 44 -12.32 -13.40 -11.07
N ARG A 45 -13.53 -13.60 -11.62
CA ARG A 45 -13.75 -14.19 -12.95
C ARG A 45 -14.29 -13.19 -13.96
N THR A 46 -13.81 -13.27 -15.20
CA THR A 46 -14.29 -12.48 -16.33
C THR A 46 -15.74 -12.84 -16.67
N SER A 47 -16.58 -11.83 -16.84
CA SER A 47 -17.97 -11.95 -17.31
C SER A 47 -18.09 -12.49 -18.75
N LEU A 48 -17.04 -12.34 -19.57
CA LEU A 48 -17.04 -12.78 -20.97
C LEU A 48 -16.56 -14.23 -21.13
N SER A 49 -15.31 -14.56 -20.79
CA SER A 49 -14.76 -15.91 -21.03
C SER A 49 -14.63 -16.83 -19.80
N GLY A 50 -15.14 -16.43 -18.63
CA GLY A 50 -14.97 -17.16 -17.36
C GLY A 50 -13.52 -17.34 -16.84
N LYS A 51 -12.51 -16.75 -17.51
CA LYS A 51 -11.09 -16.72 -17.10
C LYS A 51 -10.94 -16.09 -15.71
N GLU A 52 -9.86 -16.43 -15.02
CA GLU A 52 -9.47 -15.77 -13.78
C GLU A 52 -8.69 -14.47 -14.06
N ILE A 53 -8.97 -13.42 -13.28
CA ILE A 53 -8.19 -12.19 -13.24
C ILE A 53 -7.80 -11.85 -11.81
N ILE A 54 -6.67 -11.18 -11.66
CA ILE A 54 -6.30 -10.50 -10.42
C ILE A 54 -6.77 -9.03 -10.50
N LEU A 55 -7.07 -8.47 -9.32
CA LEU A 55 -7.38 -7.06 -9.13
C LEU A 55 -6.48 -6.43 -8.06
N ALA A 56 -6.06 -5.18 -8.30
CA ALA A 56 -5.21 -4.41 -7.39
C ALA A 56 -5.96 -3.83 -6.16
N ASN A 57 -7.20 -4.25 -5.92
CA ASN A 57 -8.06 -3.85 -4.81
C ASN A 57 -9.23 -4.85 -4.67
N ASP A 58 -9.75 -5.10 -3.47
CA ASP A 58 -10.88 -5.99 -3.20
C ASP A 58 -12.23 -5.29 -2.95
N SER A 59 -12.26 -3.95 -2.84
CA SER A 59 -13.46 -3.11 -2.59
C SER A 59 -14.59 -3.19 -3.63
N TYR A 60 -14.36 -3.82 -4.78
CA TYR A 60 -15.39 -3.99 -5.84
C TYR A 60 -16.61 -4.77 -5.32
N SER A 61 -17.81 -4.18 -5.46
CA SER A 61 -19.08 -4.77 -5.01
C SER A 61 -19.26 -6.21 -5.50
N GLU A 62 -19.85 -7.09 -4.67
CA GLU A 62 -19.95 -8.53 -4.93
C GLU A 62 -20.66 -8.86 -6.26
N ASN A 63 -21.64 -8.05 -6.65
CA ASN A 63 -22.44 -8.22 -7.87
C ASN A 63 -21.79 -7.60 -9.13
N SER A 64 -20.56 -7.07 -9.01
CA SER A 64 -19.85 -6.40 -10.10
C SER A 64 -19.49 -7.34 -11.25
N ARG A 65 -19.56 -6.83 -12.48
CA ARG A 65 -19.00 -7.51 -13.66
C ARG A 65 -17.52 -7.16 -13.81
N PHE A 66 -16.72 -8.17 -14.18
CA PHE A 66 -15.28 -8.04 -14.39
C PHE A 66 -14.88 -8.47 -15.80
N ILE A 67 -13.74 -7.99 -16.28
CA ILE A 67 -13.18 -8.31 -17.61
C ILE A 67 -11.65 -8.28 -17.54
N SER A 68 -10.93 -8.94 -18.45
CA SER A 68 -9.48 -8.73 -18.58
C SER A 68 -9.16 -7.51 -19.45
N SER A 69 -7.99 -6.91 -19.27
CA SER A 69 -7.47 -5.85 -20.16
C SER A 69 -7.13 -6.34 -21.59
N GLU A 70 -7.31 -7.63 -21.88
CA GLU A 70 -7.27 -8.22 -23.22
C GLU A 70 -8.67 -8.12 -23.86
N GLU A 71 -9.66 -8.83 -23.30
CA GLU A 71 -11.06 -8.83 -23.75
C GLU A 71 -11.67 -7.42 -23.84
N ALA A 72 -11.30 -6.51 -22.94
CA ALA A 72 -11.76 -5.12 -22.93
C ALA A 72 -11.31 -4.28 -24.14
N LYS A 73 -10.42 -4.81 -25.00
CA LYS A 73 -10.04 -4.22 -26.29
C LYS A 73 -10.88 -4.78 -27.45
N GLU A 74 -11.37 -6.01 -27.30
CA GLU A 74 -12.18 -6.71 -28.31
C GLU A 74 -13.66 -6.33 -28.19
N LYS A 75 -14.12 -6.06 -26.96
CA LYS A 75 -15.48 -5.65 -26.66
C LYS A 75 -15.71 -4.16 -26.92
N LEU A 76 -16.59 -3.85 -27.87
CA LEU A 76 -17.20 -2.53 -27.97
C LEU A 76 -18.27 -2.38 -26.88
N PHE A 77 -18.19 -1.30 -26.11
CA PHE A 77 -19.19 -0.92 -25.12
C PHE A 77 -20.13 0.13 -25.72
N GLU A 78 -21.43 -0.15 -25.74
CA GLU A 78 -22.41 0.79 -26.28
C GLU A 78 -22.48 2.07 -25.42
N PRO A 79 -22.36 3.26 -26.03
CA PRO A 79 -22.47 4.53 -25.30
C PRO A 79 -23.89 4.73 -24.76
N LEU A 80 -24.02 5.43 -23.64
CA LEU A 80 -25.33 5.89 -23.15
C LEU A 80 -26.03 6.77 -24.21
N SER A 81 -27.32 6.53 -24.39
CA SER A 81 -28.20 7.42 -25.15
C SER A 81 -28.35 8.77 -24.44
N ILE A 82 -28.79 9.83 -25.14
CA ILE A 82 -29.05 11.11 -24.49
C ILE A 82 -30.16 11.01 -23.43
N ASP A 83 -31.07 10.04 -23.55
CA ASP A 83 -32.12 9.83 -22.57
C ASP A 83 -31.65 9.19 -21.26
N GLU A 84 -30.46 8.56 -21.25
CA GLU A 84 -29.80 8.04 -20.06
C GLU A 84 -28.85 9.06 -19.41
N ILE A 85 -28.44 10.11 -20.12
CA ILE A 85 -27.55 11.16 -19.63
C ILE A 85 -28.36 12.37 -19.16
N LYS A 86 -29.05 12.23 -18.02
CA LYS A 86 -29.89 13.27 -17.40
C LYS A 86 -29.44 13.61 -15.98
N ASP A 87 -29.36 12.58 -15.14
CA ASP A 87 -29.03 12.63 -13.72
C ASP A 87 -28.26 11.35 -13.33
N ILE A 88 -27.78 11.28 -12.08
CA ILE A 88 -26.97 10.14 -11.61
C ILE A 88 -27.77 8.83 -11.59
N ASP A 89 -29.06 8.83 -11.22
CA ASP A 89 -29.91 7.63 -11.24
C ASP A 89 -30.05 7.07 -12.67
N SER A 90 -30.27 7.95 -13.66
CA SER A 90 -30.38 7.59 -15.09
C SER A 90 -29.07 7.03 -15.65
N ILE A 91 -27.95 7.66 -15.33
CA ILE A 91 -26.60 7.23 -15.76
C ILE A 91 -26.27 5.87 -15.15
N LEU A 92 -26.53 5.67 -13.85
CA LEU A 92 -26.28 4.39 -13.18
C LEU A 92 -27.21 3.29 -13.67
N GLY A 93 -28.48 3.60 -13.95
CA GLY A 93 -29.41 2.66 -14.58
C GLY A 93 -28.84 2.13 -15.89
N GLY A 94 -28.51 3.02 -16.83
CA GLY A 94 -27.94 2.67 -18.13
C GLY A 94 -26.57 1.98 -18.06
N LEU A 95 -25.74 2.30 -17.06
CA LEU A 95 -24.42 1.68 -16.87
C LEU A 95 -24.43 0.34 -16.12
N SER A 96 -25.41 0.09 -15.24
CA SER A 96 -25.43 -1.09 -14.36
C SER A 96 -25.34 -2.44 -15.10
N GLU A 97 -25.82 -2.51 -16.34
CA GLU A 97 -25.70 -3.72 -17.17
C GLU A 97 -24.44 -3.74 -18.06
N ARG A 98 -23.87 -2.55 -18.37
CA ARG A 98 -22.79 -2.34 -19.33
C ARG A 98 -21.40 -2.28 -18.71
N TRP A 99 -21.30 -1.80 -17.46
CA TRP A 99 -20.06 -1.49 -16.77
C TRP A 99 -19.28 -2.76 -16.40
N GLU A 100 -17.97 -2.79 -16.72
CA GLU A 100 -17.11 -3.94 -16.44
C GLU A 100 -15.72 -3.50 -15.97
N TYR A 101 -15.35 -3.92 -14.77
CA TYR A 101 -14.05 -3.59 -14.18
C TYR A 101 -12.94 -4.45 -14.81
N ALA A 102 -12.09 -3.80 -15.60
CA ALA A 102 -10.93 -4.46 -16.19
C ALA A 102 -9.80 -4.67 -15.17
N GLY A 103 -9.38 -5.93 -14.99
CA GLY A 103 -8.16 -6.36 -14.29
C GLY A 103 -7.11 -6.93 -15.26
N ASN A 104 -6.16 -7.73 -14.75
CA ASN A 104 -5.03 -8.31 -15.50
C ASN A 104 -4.29 -7.29 -16.39
N LYS A 105 -3.43 -6.44 -15.80
CA LYS A 105 -2.74 -5.34 -16.51
C LYS A 105 -1.22 -5.41 -16.38
N ILE A 106 -0.55 -5.30 -17.51
CA ILE A 106 0.89 -5.41 -17.75
C ILE A 106 1.15 -4.44 -18.91
N LEU A 107 1.90 -3.36 -18.67
CA LEU A 107 1.99 -2.21 -19.59
C LEU A 107 3.43 -1.82 -20.00
N GLY A 108 4.37 -2.78 -19.97
CA GLY A 108 5.47 -2.92 -20.95
C GLY A 108 6.91 -2.83 -20.37
N ASN A 109 7.80 -3.83 -20.51
CA ASN A 109 7.77 -5.03 -21.38
C ASN A 109 7.96 -6.41 -20.69
N SER A 110 6.93 -7.26 -20.87
CA SER A 110 7.03 -8.69 -21.20
C SER A 110 7.30 -9.73 -20.10
N SER A 111 8.47 -10.38 -20.12
CA SER A 111 8.57 -11.84 -19.87
C SER A 111 8.29 -12.27 -18.42
N PHE A 112 7.88 -13.51 -18.11
CA PHE A 112 6.85 -14.32 -18.76
C PHE A 112 5.49 -14.16 -18.00
N VAL A 113 5.33 -13.02 -17.30
CA VAL A 113 4.44 -12.70 -16.16
C VAL A 113 3.12 -13.48 -16.01
N GLU A 114 2.86 -13.94 -14.79
CA GLU A 114 1.60 -14.57 -14.35
C GLU A 114 1.01 -13.85 -13.12
N SER A 115 -0.18 -14.29 -12.70
CA SER A 115 -1.40 -13.45 -12.67
C SER A 115 -1.27 -12.12 -11.90
N SER A 116 -1.66 -11.01 -12.54
CA SER A 116 -1.13 -9.69 -12.18
C SER A 116 -1.97 -8.49 -12.62
N ASP A 117 -2.22 -7.53 -11.72
CA ASP A 117 -2.42 -6.12 -12.09
C ASP A 117 -1.88 -5.13 -11.03
N MET A 118 -1.20 -4.04 -11.37
CA MET A 118 -0.74 -3.58 -12.68
C MET A 118 0.79 -3.44 -12.70
N VAL A 119 1.49 -4.37 -13.35
CA VAL A 119 2.97 -4.36 -13.39
C VAL A 119 3.48 -3.46 -14.53
N PHE A 120 4.74 -3.01 -14.42
CA PHE A 120 5.44 -2.15 -15.39
C PHE A 120 6.99 -2.25 -15.28
N ASP A 121 7.75 -2.98 -16.09
CA ASP A 121 7.57 -4.32 -16.65
C ASP A 121 8.86 -4.68 -17.43
N SER A 122 9.38 -5.89 -17.45
CA SER A 122 9.15 -7.07 -16.58
C SER A 122 10.48 -7.85 -16.52
N GLN A 123 10.61 -8.81 -15.59
CA GLN A 123 10.81 -10.24 -15.93
C GLN A 123 11.63 -11.07 -14.96
N ASN A 124 11.14 -12.18 -14.39
CA ASN A 124 9.88 -12.90 -14.55
C ASN A 124 9.12 -12.87 -13.21
N ILE A 125 7.79 -12.95 -13.22
CA ILE A 125 6.97 -12.57 -12.06
C ILE A 125 5.70 -13.43 -11.97
N LEU A 126 5.33 -13.91 -10.79
CA LEU A 126 4.14 -14.74 -10.51
C LEU A 126 3.85 -14.74 -8.99
N SER A 127 2.64 -14.58 -8.48
CA SER A 127 1.59 -13.63 -8.92
C SER A 127 1.92 -12.23 -8.37
N SER A 128 1.33 -11.18 -8.94
CA SER A 128 1.70 -9.80 -8.63
C SER A 128 0.52 -8.89 -8.31
N SER A 129 0.82 -7.76 -7.66
CA SER A 129 0.00 -6.55 -7.79
C SER A 129 0.85 -5.26 -7.76
N ASN A 130 0.45 -4.27 -8.57
CA ASN A 130 1.01 -2.91 -8.76
C ASN A 130 2.56 -2.77 -8.63
N ILE A 131 3.33 -3.58 -9.37
CA ILE A 131 4.80 -3.55 -9.39
C ILE A 131 5.31 -2.59 -10.49
N GLN A 132 6.48 -1.95 -10.31
CA GLN A 132 7.12 -1.15 -11.36
C GLN A 132 8.65 -1.21 -11.21
N GLN A 133 9.43 -1.16 -12.32
CA GLN A 133 10.82 -1.65 -12.46
C GLN A 133 11.04 -3.10 -11.95
N CYS A 134 11.41 -4.01 -12.87
CA CYS A 134 11.42 -5.45 -12.59
C CYS A 134 12.65 -6.15 -13.16
N SER A 135 13.17 -7.20 -12.50
CA SER A 135 13.64 -8.44 -13.14
C SER A 135 14.04 -9.61 -12.21
N ASN A 136 13.21 -9.99 -11.22
CA ASN A 136 12.47 -11.29 -11.07
C ASN A 136 11.82 -11.33 -9.66
N LEU A 137 10.59 -11.85 -9.52
CA LEU A 137 9.89 -11.89 -8.21
C LEU A 137 8.78 -12.97 -8.06
N PHE A 138 8.55 -13.48 -6.84
CA PHE A 138 7.41 -14.38 -6.52
C PHE A 138 6.96 -14.32 -5.04
N GLY A 139 5.71 -14.00 -4.66
CA GLY A 139 4.70 -13.13 -5.29
C GLY A 139 4.46 -11.88 -4.41
N SER A 140 3.55 -10.97 -4.78
CA SER A 140 3.57 -9.60 -4.22
C SER A 140 2.24 -8.83 -4.18
N SER A 141 2.12 -7.92 -3.20
CA SER A 141 1.25 -6.74 -3.27
C SER A 141 2.05 -5.43 -3.07
N LEU A 142 2.79 -5.08 -4.13
CA LEU A 142 3.44 -3.82 -4.51
C LEU A 142 4.97 -3.66 -4.35
N SER A 143 5.55 -2.79 -5.19
CA SER A 143 7.01 -2.58 -5.35
C SER A 143 7.39 -1.09 -5.42
N ARG A 144 7.75 -0.54 -6.59
CA ARG A 144 8.26 0.84 -6.78
C ARG A 144 9.63 1.08 -6.10
N LEU A 145 10.78 0.76 -6.69
CA LEU A 145 11.11 0.33 -8.06
C LEU A 145 12.42 -0.50 -8.02
N GLY A 146 12.62 -1.59 -8.78
CA GLY A 146 14.00 -2.03 -9.17
C GLY A 146 14.50 -3.42 -8.74
N THR A 147 13.68 -4.47 -8.78
CA THR A 147 13.98 -5.76 -8.12
C THR A 147 14.63 -6.84 -8.99
N LYS A 148 15.81 -7.34 -8.61
CA LYS A 148 16.53 -8.48 -9.21
C LYS A 148 17.32 -9.25 -8.13
N TYR A 149 16.75 -10.11 -7.29
CA TYR A 149 15.50 -10.86 -7.39
C TYR A 149 14.87 -10.94 -5.99
N GLY A 150 13.54 -11.14 -5.86
CA GLY A 150 12.92 -11.19 -4.53
C GLY A 150 11.66 -12.04 -4.36
N PHE A 151 11.52 -12.72 -3.22
CA PHE A 151 10.44 -13.70 -3.04
C PHE A 151 9.98 -13.81 -1.57
N GLY A 152 8.71 -13.64 -1.16
CA GLY A 152 7.66 -12.75 -1.69
C GLY A 152 7.63 -11.40 -0.94
N CYS A 153 6.60 -10.58 -1.17
CA CYS A 153 6.73 -9.14 -0.93
C CYS A 153 5.44 -8.34 -0.59
N ILE A 154 5.53 -7.56 0.49
CA ILE A 154 4.73 -6.34 0.73
C ILE A 154 5.69 -5.28 1.34
N PHE A 155 6.78 -4.81 0.73
CA PHE A 155 6.86 -3.90 -0.44
C PHE A 155 8.36 -3.53 -0.66
N PHE A 156 8.84 -3.21 -1.87
CA PHE A 156 10.28 -2.92 -2.15
C PHE A 156 10.57 -1.91 -3.29
N GLY A 157 11.62 -1.11 -3.07
CA GLY A 157 12.58 -0.65 -4.09
C GLY A 157 13.92 -0.24 -3.46
N MET A 158 15.10 -0.43 -4.05
CA MET A 158 15.52 -1.07 -5.31
C MET A 158 16.49 -2.22 -4.93
N ALA A 159 16.45 -3.40 -5.55
CA ALA A 159 16.86 -4.64 -4.84
C ALA A 159 17.76 -5.66 -5.59
N GLU A 160 18.83 -6.13 -4.93
CA GLU A 160 19.56 -7.39 -5.21
C GLU A 160 20.11 -8.01 -3.88
N PHE A 161 19.57 -9.02 -3.20
CA PHE A 161 18.49 -9.98 -3.46
C PHE A 161 17.68 -10.22 -2.17
N VAL A 162 16.50 -10.84 -2.24
CA VAL A 162 15.48 -10.81 -1.17
C VAL A 162 14.81 -12.17 -0.95
N ILE A 163 14.69 -12.60 0.32
CA ILE A 163 13.68 -13.58 0.78
C ILE A 163 13.32 -13.27 2.24
N LYS A 164 12.14 -12.94 2.76
CA LYS A 164 10.85 -12.34 2.30
C LYS A 164 10.77 -10.92 2.92
N SER A 165 9.71 -10.11 2.76
CA SER A 165 9.66 -8.81 3.47
C SER A 165 8.33 -8.12 3.70
N HIS A 166 8.39 -7.15 4.62
CA HIS A 166 7.37 -6.16 4.92
C HIS A 166 7.97 -4.73 4.97
N VAL A 167 7.78 -4.01 3.86
CA VAL A 167 8.18 -2.63 3.49
C VAL A 167 9.66 -2.25 3.68
N ASN A 168 10.31 -1.79 2.61
CA ASN A 168 11.76 -1.58 2.57
C ASN A 168 12.18 -0.51 1.55
N TYR A 169 13.26 0.21 1.88
CA TYR A 169 14.09 0.99 0.96
C TYR A 169 15.58 0.85 1.38
N ASN A 170 16.54 1.37 0.60
CA ASN A 170 17.03 0.82 -0.67
C ASN A 170 18.07 -0.31 -0.41
N VAL A 171 18.08 -1.43 -1.18
CA VAL A 171 18.42 -2.74 -0.58
C VAL A 171 19.40 -3.64 -1.38
N LYS A 172 20.49 -4.10 -0.72
CA LYS A 172 21.22 -5.31 -1.15
C LYS A 172 21.44 -6.34 -0.03
N ARG A 173 20.62 -7.40 -0.08
CA ARG A 173 20.50 -8.58 0.81
C ARG A 173 19.68 -8.37 2.09
N VAL A 174 18.67 -9.24 2.29
CA VAL A 174 17.73 -9.19 3.42
C VAL A 174 16.93 -10.49 3.60
N PHE A 175 16.60 -10.84 4.87
CA PHE A 175 15.78 -12.00 5.27
C PHE A 175 15.23 -11.90 6.71
N GLY A 176 13.95 -12.10 6.99
CA GLY A 176 12.84 -11.42 6.31
C GLY A 176 12.35 -10.26 7.19
N SER A 177 12.07 -9.11 6.59
CA SER A 177 12.22 -7.80 7.23
C SER A 177 10.92 -7.06 7.58
N TYR A 178 11.05 -6.05 8.45
CA TYR A 178 10.04 -5.06 8.84
C TYR A 178 10.74 -3.69 8.99
N PHE A 179 10.73 -2.81 7.97
CA PHE A 179 11.33 -1.44 7.92
C PHE A 179 12.65 -1.20 8.72
N ILE A 180 13.87 -1.07 8.20
CA ILE A 180 14.45 -0.99 6.84
C ILE A 180 14.23 0.31 6.04
N VAL A 181 15.15 1.28 6.29
CA VAL A 181 15.67 2.29 5.35
C VAL A 181 17.10 2.69 5.81
N ASP A 182 18.16 2.70 5.01
CA ASP A 182 18.46 1.90 3.80
C ASP A 182 19.04 0.53 4.19
N SER A 183 19.61 -0.26 3.27
CA SER A 183 20.08 -1.61 3.60
C SER A 183 21.18 -2.26 2.75
N SER A 184 22.19 -2.76 3.46
CA SER A 184 22.91 -4.02 3.22
C SER A 184 23.72 -4.34 4.49
N ASP A 185 23.83 -5.55 5.04
CA ASP A 185 23.08 -6.81 4.85
C ASP A 185 22.38 -7.13 6.18
N VAL A 186 21.07 -7.42 6.17
CA VAL A 186 20.21 -7.31 7.37
C VAL A 186 19.26 -8.49 7.54
N TYR A 187 19.45 -9.27 8.62
CA TYR A 187 18.58 -10.40 8.96
C TYR A 187 17.82 -10.20 10.28
N LEU A 188 16.52 -10.50 10.26
CA LEU A 188 15.60 -10.54 11.42
C LEU A 188 15.71 -9.34 12.38
N SER A 189 15.74 -8.11 11.84
CA SER A 189 15.91 -6.87 12.59
C SER A 189 14.78 -5.86 12.30
N ASN A 190 14.48 -4.96 13.23
CA ASN A 190 13.40 -3.96 13.15
C ASN A 190 13.90 -2.52 13.37
N HIS A 191 13.39 -1.57 12.59
CA HIS A 191 13.63 -0.11 12.72
C HIS A 191 15.09 0.31 12.87
N CYS A 192 16.00 -0.41 12.22
CA CYS A 192 17.42 -0.07 12.18
C CYS A 192 17.70 0.82 10.95
N ILE A 193 18.23 2.02 11.16
CA ILE A 193 18.42 3.04 10.10
C ILE A 193 19.91 3.33 9.90
N GLY A 194 20.34 3.32 8.64
CA GLY A 194 21.74 3.54 8.24
C GLY A 194 22.73 2.52 8.84
N CYS A 195 22.26 1.31 9.14
CA CYS A 195 23.07 0.25 9.77
C CYS A 195 23.58 -0.75 8.73
N ASN A 196 24.71 -1.40 9.02
CA ASN A 196 25.34 -2.40 8.15
C ASN A 196 25.74 -3.64 8.98
N GLU A 197 25.65 -4.85 8.42
CA GLU A 197 26.00 -6.10 9.13
C GLU A 197 25.31 -6.21 10.52
N VAL A 198 23.97 -6.28 10.54
CA VAL A 198 23.18 -6.36 11.80
C VAL A 198 22.19 -7.53 11.81
N PHE A 199 22.01 -8.13 12.99
CA PHE A 199 21.27 -9.37 13.21
C PHE A 199 20.47 -9.30 14.52
N PHE A 200 19.17 -9.63 14.51
CA PHE A 200 18.29 -9.55 15.69
C PHE A 200 18.37 -8.20 16.43
N SER A 201 18.48 -7.11 15.68
CA SER A 201 18.66 -5.77 16.22
C SER A 201 17.40 -4.91 16.11
N PHE A 202 17.24 -3.99 17.05
CA PHE A 202 16.05 -3.16 17.23
C PHE A 202 16.46 -1.70 17.46
N PHE A 203 15.81 -0.77 16.73
CA PHE A 203 15.94 0.68 16.88
C PHE A 203 17.36 1.27 16.72
N GLN A 204 18.30 0.54 16.09
CA GLN A 204 19.69 0.99 15.93
C GLN A 204 19.83 2.16 14.94
N ARG A 205 20.86 2.98 15.13
CA ARG A 205 21.19 4.14 14.28
C ARG A 205 22.69 4.15 13.96
N ALA A 206 23.04 4.16 12.68
CA ALA A 206 24.43 4.23 12.19
C ALA A 206 25.39 3.19 12.84
N LYS A 207 24.91 1.97 13.07
CA LYS A 207 25.67 0.88 13.70
C LYS A 207 26.22 -0.13 12.70
N GLN A 208 27.30 -0.80 13.09
CA GLN A 208 27.91 -1.87 12.32
C GLN A 208 28.36 -3.06 13.19
N TYR A 209 28.25 -4.28 12.65
CA TYR A 209 28.65 -5.54 13.29
C TYR A 209 27.89 -5.82 14.60
N CYS A 210 26.55 -5.77 14.55
CA CYS A 210 25.68 -5.94 15.72
C CYS A 210 24.92 -7.26 15.72
N ILE A 211 24.86 -7.95 16.86
CA ILE A 211 23.98 -9.10 17.10
C ILE A 211 23.23 -8.84 18.41
N GLY A 212 21.89 -8.82 18.41
CA GLY A 212 21.12 -8.54 19.62
C GLY A 212 21.41 -7.15 20.21
N ASN A 213 21.58 -6.15 19.35
CA ASN A 213 22.12 -4.80 19.64
C ASN A 213 23.56 -4.73 20.17
N LEU A 214 24.19 -5.85 20.56
CA LEU A 214 25.59 -5.86 20.98
C LEU A 214 26.51 -5.62 19.79
N GLN A 215 27.29 -4.54 19.82
CA GLN A 215 28.30 -4.24 18.81
C GLN A 215 29.59 -5.04 19.07
N LEU A 216 30.11 -5.73 18.05
CA LEU A 216 31.17 -6.72 18.18
C LEU A 216 32.44 -6.35 17.39
N PRO A 217 33.62 -6.89 17.77
CA PRO A 217 34.80 -6.94 16.90
C PRO A 217 34.48 -7.69 15.59
N LYS A 218 34.97 -7.16 14.46
CA LYS A 218 34.63 -7.61 13.10
C LYS A 218 34.75 -9.13 12.90
N ASP A 219 35.86 -9.73 13.30
CA ASP A 219 36.11 -11.16 13.04
C ASP A 219 35.23 -12.06 13.93
N LYS A 220 34.94 -11.61 15.16
CA LYS A 220 33.99 -12.26 16.07
C LYS A 220 32.56 -12.19 15.53
N TYR A 221 32.17 -11.05 14.96
CA TYR A 221 30.89 -10.90 14.26
C TYR A 221 30.77 -11.88 13.10
N PHE A 222 31.75 -11.96 12.20
CA PHE A 222 31.66 -12.88 11.04
C PHE A 222 31.71 -14.36 11.45
N GLY A 223 32.45 -14.71 12.51
CA GLY A 223 32.41 -16.04 13.11
C GLY A 223 31.01 -16.42 13.61
N LEU A 224 30.34 -15.52 14.32
CA LEU A 224 28.96 -15.73 14.81
C LEU A 224 27.93 -15.69 13.67
N LYS A 225 27.99 -14.74 12.73
CA LYS A 225 27.11 -14.67 11.55
C LYS A 225 27.15 -15.99 10.76
N LYS A 226 28.34 -16.55 10.52
CA LYS A 226 28.50 -17.85 9.85
C LYS A 226 27.79 -18.98 10.59
N LYS A 227 27.85 -19.01 11.94
CA LYS A 227 27.15 -20.01 12.75
C LYS A 227 25.63 -19.84 12.68
N LEU A 228 25.13 -18.63 12.94
CA LEU A 228 23.70 -18.32 12.97
C LEU A 228 23.03 -18.57 11.61
N VAL A 229 23.71 -18.27 10.50
CA VAL A 229 23.24 -18.61 9.14
C VAL A 229 23.20 -20.13 8.93
N GLY A 230 24.12 -20.90 9.51
CA GLY A 230 24.07 -22.37 9.49
C GLY A 230 22.81 -22.92 10.19
N GLU A 231 22.52 -22.44 11.40
CA GLU A 231 21.32 -22.82 12.16
C GLU A 231 20.03 -22.47 11.38
N ILE A 232 19.99 -21.33 10.68
CA ILE A 232 18.87 -20.93 9.80
C ILE A 232 18.75 -21.86 8.57
N VAL A 233 19.86 -22.26 7.96
CA VAL A 233 19.89 -23.18 6.81
C VAL A 233 19.34 -24.56 7.17
N GLU A 234 19.70 -25.08 8.34
CA GLU A 234 19.22 -26.37 8.82
C GLU A 234 17.69 -26.34 9.02
N GLU A 235 17.17 -25.30 9.66
CA GLU A 235 15.73 -25.15 9.86
C GLU A 235 14.98 -24.93 8.53
N LEU A 236 15.45 -24.03 7.65
CA LEU A 236 14.86 -23.82 6.32
C LEU A 236 14.87 -25.08 5.46
N LYS A 237 15.89 -25.95 5.58
CA LYS A 237 15.92 -27.24 4.86
C LYS A 237 14.94 -28.25 5.45
N LYS A 238 14.71 -28.22 6.76
CA LYS A 238 13.83 -29.11 7.55
C LYS A 238 12.34 -28.75 7.43
N SER A 239 11.95 -27.53 7.81
CA SER A 239 10.53 -27.10 7.95
C SER A 239 10.01 -26.23 6.80
N LYS A 240 10.86 -25.96 5.80
CA LYS A 240 10.53 -25.18 4.59
C LYS A 240 9.99 -23.76 4.84
N SER A 241 10.21 -23.26 6.05
CA SER A 241 9.70 -21.99 6.54
C SER A 241 10.67 -21.43 7.57
N PHE A 242 10.47 -20.17 7.95
CA PHE A 242 11.17 -19.58 9.10
C PHE A 242 10.25 -18.59 9.82
N PRO A 243 10.18 -18.60 11.16
CA PRO A 243 9.30 -17.73 11.92
C PRO A 243 9.62 -16.24 11.73
N SER A 244 8.57 -15.45 11.54
CA SER A 244 8.62 -13.99 11.46
C SER A 244 9.12 -13.33 12.75
N LEU A 245 9.71 -12.15 12.66
CA LEU A 245 10.24 -11.43 13.83
C LEU A 245 9.15 -11.12 14.87
N PHE A 246 7.93 -10.82 14.44
CA PHE A 246 6.78 -10.60 15.34
C PHE A 246 6.27 -11.89 16.02
N SER A 247 6.58 -13.08 15.47
CA SER A 247 6.30 -14.37 16.13
C SER A 247 7.41 -14.81 17.10
N LEU A 248 8.64 -14.31 16.92
CA LEU A 248 9.80 -14.61 17.77
C LEU A 248 9.86 -13.71 19.02
N VAL A 249 9.33 -12.49 18.96
CA VAL A 249 9.26 -11.58 20.12
C VAL A 249 8.01 -11.88 20.95
N PRO A 250 8.13 -12.25 22.24
CA PRO A 250 6.98 -12.61 23.05
C PRO A 250 6.09 -11.39 23.37
N ASN A 251 4.78 -11.55 23.17
CA ASN A 251 3.74 -10.55 23.46
C ASN A 251 3.47 -10.36 24.98
N LYS A 252 4.52 -10.45 25.80
CA LYS A 252 4.54 -10.18 27.25
C LYS A 252 4.77 -8.69 27.46
N LYS A 253 4.06 -8.07 28.43
CA LYS A 253 4.32 -6.68 28.86
C LYS A 253 5.79 -6.56 29.35
N PRO A 254 6.53 -5.50 28.97
CA PRO A 254 7.88 -5.27 29.47
C PRO A 254 7.92 -5.09 30.99
N GLU A 255 8.97 -5.62 31.62
CA GLU A 255 9.22 -5.50 33.06
C GLU A 255 10.02 -4.22 33.39
N SER A 256 10.85 -3.75 32.47
CA SER A 256 11.53 -2.46 32.56
C SER A 256 10.54 -1.31 32.50
N SER A 257 10.70 -0.29 33.35
CA SER A 257 10.10 1.03 33.13
C SER A 257 11.09 1.93 32.37
N ILE A 258 10.57 2.86 31.58
CA ILE A 258 11.36 3.91 30.90
C ILE A 258 10.70 5.27 31.17
N ASN A 259 11.50 6.26 31.59
CA ASN A 259 11.00 7.61 31.80
C ASN A 259 11.19 8.45 30.53
N ILE A 260 10.08 8.82 29.89
CA ILE A 260 10.06 9.50 28.60
C ILE A 260 9.07 10.66 28.70
N ARG A 261 9.63 11.87 28.80
CA ARG A 261 8.88 13.11 28.61
C ARG A 261 8.39 13.17 27.17
N ASN A 262 7.09 12.98 26.97
CA ASN A 262 6.43 13.18 25.68
C ASN A 262 6.81 14.54 25.08
N GLN A 263 7.27 14.54 23.83
CA GLN A 263 7.29 15.76 23.02
C GLN A 263 5.86 16.08 22.58
N VAL A 264 5.25 17.09 23.21
CA VAL A 264 3.98 17.66 22.75
C VAL A 264 4.26 18.50 21.51
N MET A 265 4.08 17.90 20.34
CA MET A 265 4.09 18.63 19.08
C MET A 265 2.90 19.61 19.06
N LYS A 266 3.08 20.79 18.46
CA LYS A 266 1.97 21.73 18.25
C LYS A 266 1.10 21.21 17.09
N GLU A 267 -0.06 20.67 17.42
CA GLU A 267 -1.10 20.30 16.45
C GLU A 267 -1.85 21.59 16.01
N ASP A 268 -1.89 21.90 14.71
CA ASP A 268 -2.54 23.10 14.15
C ASP A 268 -3.38 22.76 12.90
N LYS A 269 -4.62 22.34 13.11
CA LYS A 269 -5.54 21.92 12.03
C LYS A 269 -5.88 23.05 11.04
N SER A 270 -5.63 24.32 11.38
CA SER A 270 -6.13 25.49 10.62
C SER A 270 -5.66 25.57 9.16
N GLN A 271 -4.38 25.26 8.90
CA GLN A 271 -3.84 25.23 7.53
C GLN A 271 -4.39 24.07 6.71
N ILE A 272 -4.80 22.98 7.38
CA ILE A 272 -5.31 21.75 6.76
C ILE A 272 -6.79 21.94 6.43
N GLU A 273 -7.59 22.48 7.34
CA GLU A 273 -8.99 22.83 7.06
C GLU A 273 -9.11 23.86 5.94
N LYS A 274 -8.28 24.91 5.95
CA LYS A 274 -8.26 25.90 4.86
C LYS A 274 -7.95 25.25 3.51
N ALA A 275 -7.08 24.25 3.48
CA ALA A 275 -6.76 23.50 2.27
C ALA A 275 -7.89 22.54 1.85
N PHE A 276 -8.53 21.86 2.81
CA PHE A 276 -9.69 21.01 2.56
C PHE A 276 -10.86 21.83 1.99
N SER A 277 -11.24 22.93 2.65
CA SER A 277 -12.20 23.93 2.17
C SER A 277 -11.87 24.39 0.74
N SER A 278 -10.62 24.82 0.49
CA SER A 278 -10.20 25.30 -0.84
C SER A 278 -10.34 24.21 -1.92
N THR A 279 -9.95 22.97 -1.63
CA THR A 279 -10.00 21.86 -2.59
C THR A 279 -11.43 21.37 -2.82
N PHE A 280 -12.22 21.24 -1.75
CA PHE A 280 -13.64 20.92 -1.84
C PHE A 280 -14.39 21.96 -2.66
N LYS A 281 -14.09 23.26 -2.45
CA LYS A 281 -14.67 24.37 -3.22
C LYS A 281 -14.24 24.39 -4.69
N ILE A 282 -13.01 23.99 -5.00
CA ILE A 282 -12.52 23.84 -6.37
C ILE A 282 -13.25 22.70 -7.11
N ILE A 283 -13.51 21.58 -6.43
CA ILE A 283 -14.15 20.40 -7.04
C ILE A 283 -15.68 20.56 -7.10
N PHE A 284 -16.31 20.94 -5.99
CA PHE A 284 -17.77 20.91 -5.78
C PHE A 284 -18.46 22.27 -5.85
N LYS A 285 -17.72 23.38 -5.97
CA LYS A 285 -18.24 24.77 -5.95
C LYS A 285 -18.98 25.18 -4.66
N LYS A 286 -19.01 24.32 -3.63
CA LYS A 286 -19.65 24.54 -2.32
C LYS A 286 -18.59 24.58 -1.20
N GLU A 287 -18.97 25.06 -0.03
CA GLU A 287 -18.10 25.11 1.16
C GLU A 287 -18.38 23.90 2.06
N PRO A 288 -17.37 23.15 2.54
CA PRO A 288 -17.58 22.05 3.47
C PRO A 288 -17.65 22.55 4.93
N GLU A 289 -17.76 21.59 5.84
CA GLU A 289 -17.47 21.76 7.27
C GLU A 289 -16.05 21.23 7.56
N ASP A 290 -15.64 21.19 8.83
CA ASP A 290 -14.42 20.50 9.28
C ASP A 290 -14.24 19.10 8.63
N ILE A 291 -13.00 18.78 8.26
CA ILE A 291 -12.62 17.52 7.59
C ILE A 291 -13.04 16.27 8.38
N ASP A 292 -13.11 16.38 9.71
CA ASP A 292 -13.49 15.30 10.63
C ASP A 292 -14.89 14.74 10.33
N ASN A 293 -15.83 15.60 9.93
CA ASN A 293 -17.20 15.18 9.61
C ASN A 293 -17.21 14.26 8.38
N TYR A 294 -16.23 14.38 7.49
CA TYR A 294 -16.10 13.60 6.26
C TYR A 294 -15.16 12.39 6.40
N GLU A 295 -14.56 12.14 7.57
CA GLU A 295 -13.56 11.07 7.77
C GLU A 295 -14.05 9.69 7.29
N LYS A 296 -15.33 9.35 7.52
CA LYS A 296 -15.93 8.09 7.05
C LYS A 296 -15.93 7.95 5.53
N MET A 297 -16.15 9.05 4.80
CA MET A 297 -16.11 9.09 3.34
C MET A 297 -14.67 9.01 2.82
N LEU A 298 -13.76 9.76 3.46
CA LEU A 298 -12.36 9.88 3.06
C LEU A 298 -11.55 8.61 3.38
N THR A 299 -11.94 7.85 4.41
CA THR A 299 -11.35 6.53 4.74
C THR A 299 -12.03 5.34 4.06
N LYS A 300 -13.10 5.54 3.26
CA LYS A 300 -14.02 4.46 2.79
C LYS A 300 -13.29 3.24 2.22
N HIS A 301 -12.30 3.48 1.36
CA HIS A 301 -11.40 2.47 0.76
C HIS A 301 -9.92 2.75 1.06
N GLY A 302 -9.64 3.42 2.19
CA GLY A 302 -8.31 3.86 2.62
C GLY A 302 -7.74 3.06 3.80
N MET A 303 -6.54 3.44 4.25
CA MET A 303 -6.01 2.98 5.54
C MET A 303 -6.73 3.67 6.69
N LYS A 304 -6.97 2.92 7.78
CA LYS A 304 -7.45 3.44 9.06
C LYS A 304 -6.29 3.57 10.04
N ILE A 305 -6.22 4.70 10.76
CA ILE A 305 -5.19 4.99 11.75
C ILE A 305 -5.88 5.17 13.11
N TYR A 306 -5.38 4.47 14.13
CA TYR A 306 -5.94 4.47 15.47
C TYR A 306 -4.88 4.91 16.47
N THR A 307 -5.15 6.00 17.18
CA THR A 307 -4.34 6.44 18.32
C THR A 307 -4.53 5.48 19.50
N ILE A 308 -3.44 4.91 19.99
CA ILE A 308 -3.38 3.98 21.13
C ILE A 308 -2.35 4.45 22.17
N LYS A 309 -2.26 3.75 23.30
CA LYS A 309 -1.20 3.93 24.29
C LYS A 309 -0.18 2.80 24.23
N SER A 310 1.09 3.13 24.35
CA SER A 310 2.17 2.16 24.50
C SER A 310 2.10 1.43 25.86
N PRO A 311 2.86 0.33 26.05
CA PRO A 311 3.07 -0.31 27.36
C PRO A 311 3.63 0.62 28.45
N PHE A 312 4.22 1.76 28.06
CA PHE A 312 4.81 2.76 28.94
C PHE A 312 3.94 4.02 29.09
N GLY A 313 2.84 4.13 28.34
CA GLY A 313 1.76 5.10 28.53
C GLY A 313 1.68 6.25 27.51
N ASN A 314 2.64 6.36 26.59
CA ASN A 314 2.70 7.46 25.60
C ASN A 314 1.77 7.23 24.40
N LYS A 315 1.49 8.30 23.64
CA LYS A 315 0.75 8.25 22.37
C LYS A 315 1.58 7.44 21.36
N THR A 316 0.96 6.42 20.75
CA THR A 316 1.47 5.72 19.57
C THR A 316 0.30 5.23 18.73
N TYR A 317 0.53 4.48 17.65
CA TYR A 317 -0.50 4.17 16.65
C TYR A 317 -0.61 2.68 16.35
N SER A 318 -1.84 2.24 16.08
CA SER A 318 -2.16 1.02 15.34
C SER A 318 -2.74 1.42 13.99
N VAL A 319 -2.51 0.64 12.95
CA VAL A 319 -3.10 0.90 11.62
C VAL A 319 -3.72 -0.37 11.05
N GLU A 320 -4.81 -0.21 10.30
CA GLU A 320 -5.49 -1.30 9.61
C GLU A 320 -5.66 -0.93 8.13
N TYR A 321 -5.17 -1.81 7.26
CA TYR A 321 -5.40 -1.76 5.82
C TYR A 321 -5.24 -3.18 5.24
N PRO A 322 -6.14 -3.68 4.36
CA PRO A 322 -6.06 -5.05 3.84
C PRO A 322 -4.71 -5.39 3.20
N GLU A 323 -4.16 -4.49 2.38
CA GLU A 323 -2.86 -4.70 1.70
C GLU A 323 -1.64 -4.55 2.62
N PHE A 324 -1.83 -4.14 3.89
CA PHE A 324 -0.78 -4.09 4.92
C PHE A 324 -1.17 -4.91 6.17
N SER A 325 -1.88 -6.03 5.94
CA SER A 325 -2.36 -6.97 6.97
C SER A 325 -1.33 -7.33 8.05
N PHE A 326 -0.04 -7.43 7.69
CA PHE A 326 1.05 -7.77 8.60
C PHE A 326 1.19 -6.82 9.80
N LEU A 327 0.76 -5.55 9.68
CA LEU A 327 0.82 -4.57 10.78
C LEU A 327 -0.12 -4.95 11.94
N SER A 328 -1.21 -5.67 11.65
CA SER A 328 -2.10 -6.23 12.68
C SER A 328 -1.45 -7.38 13.49
N LYS A 329 -0.37 -7.98 12.98
CA LYS A 329 0.36 -9.08 13.61
C LYS A 329 1.44 -8.61 14.60
N PHE A 330 1.69 -7.30 14.71
CA PHE A 330 2.65 -6.76 15.69
C PHE A 330 2.16 -7.03 17.13
N PRO A 331 3.02 -7.57 18.03
CA PRO A 331 2.62 -7.87 19.40
C PRO A 331 2.23 -6.59 20.15
N LYS A 332 0.94 -6.45 20.46
CA LYS A 332 0.35 -5.22 21.02
C LYS A 332 1.00 -4.76 22.33
N ASN A 333 1.49 -5.69 23.15
CA ASN A 333 2.23 -5.38 24.38
C ASN A 333 3.70 -4.93 24.14
N ARG A 334 4.08 -4.73 22.87
CA ARG A 334 5.41 -4.30 22.39
C ARG A 334 5.35 -3.18 21.35
N LEU A 335 4.16 -2.63 21.07
CA LEU A 335 3.99 -1.43 20.24
C LEU A 335 4.44 -0.19 21.03
N VAL A 336 5.38 0.56 20.48
CA VAL A 336 6.01 1.71 21.12
C VAL A 336 6.08 2.90 20.18
N SER A 337 6.13 4.12 20.71
CA SER A 337 6.39 5.32 19.90
C SER A 337 7.84 5.33 19.39
N GLN A 338 8.13 6.17 18.40
CA GLN A 338 9.49 6.26 17.85
C GLN A 338 10.51 6.67 18.93
N GLU A 339 10.13 7.56 19.85
CA GLU A 339 10.98 8.02 20.96
C GLU A 339 11.26 6.92 22.00
N GLU A 340 10.23 6.12 22.29
CA GLU A 340 10.32 4.97 23.20
C GLU A 340 11.26 3.92 22.65
N GLY A 341 11.04 3.52 21.39
CA GLY A 341 11.88 2.55 20.71
C GLY A 341 13.34 2.99 20.62
N LEU A 342 13.60 4.26 20.27
CA LEU A 342 14.96 4.80 20.23
C LEU A 342 15.71 4.71 21.57
N LYS A 343 15.01 4.89 22.69
CA LYS A 343 15.60 4.72 24.04
C LYS A 343 15.75 3.25 24.43
N LEU A 344 14.79 2.39 24.05
CA LEU A 344 14.87 0.94 24.25
C LEU A 344 15.99 0.30 23.41
N GLY A 345 16.33 0.88 22.25
CA GLY A 345 17.47 0.49 21.41
C GLY A 345 18.84 0.63 22.08
N ALA A 346 18.95 1.31 23.23
CA ALA A 346 20.16 1.31 24.04
C ALA A 346 20.39 0.00 24.82
N GLN A 347 19.38 -0.87 24.93
CA GLN A 347 19.50 -2.18 25.57
C GLN A 347 20.16 -3.20 24.63
N THR A 348 21.07 -4.02 25.17
CA THR A 348 21.86 -5.01 24.43
C THR A 348 21.80 -6.38 25.10
N LEU A 349 21.80 -7.45 24.30
CA LEU A 349 22.13 -8.79 24.79
C LEU A 349 23.62 -8.87 25.17
N ASN A 350 23.99 -9.83 26.00
CA ASN A 350 25.39 -10.12 26.34
C ASN A 350 25.97 -11.29 25.50
N GLU A 351 27.28 -11.48 25.53
CA GLU A 351 27.97 -12.48 24.70
C GLU A 351 27.49 -13.92 24.91
N SER A 352 27.01 -14.26 26.11
CA SER A 352 26.49 -15.60 26.41
C SER A 352 25.10 -15.86 25.82
N GLU A 353 24.34 -14.80 25.51
CA GLU A 353 22.98 -14.83 24.96
C GLU A 353 22.99 -14.88 23.43
N ILE A 354 24.00 -14.32 22.76
CA ILE A 354 24.08 -14.28 21.29
C ILE A 354 24.73 -15.53 20.65
N GLY A 355 24.96 -16.59 21.42
CA GLY A 355 25.72 -17.77 20.99
C GLY A 355 25.00 -18.77 20.06
N SER A 356 23.68 -18.64 19.87
CA SER A 356 22.86 -19.43 18.93
C SER A 356 21.51 -18.76 18.71
N ILE A 357 20.78 -19.15 17.65
CA ILE A 357 19.43 -18.65 17.35
C ILE A 357 18.50 -18.84 18.54
N LYS A 358 18.49 -20.05 19.14
CA LYS A 358 17.67 -20.34 20.32
C LYS A 358 17.96 -19.37 21.47
N LYS A 359 19.24 -19.16 21.81
CA LYS A 359 19.62 -18.28 22.92
C LYS A 359 19.25 -16.82 22.67
N ILE A 360 19.30 -16.36 21.41
CA ILE A 360 18.82 -15.01 21.06
C ILE A 360 17.31 -14.93 21.27
N VAL A 361 16.54 -15.88 20.74
CA VAL A 361 15.07 -15.95 20.88
C VAL A 361 14.64 -16.03 22.35
N ASP A 362 15.33 -16.84 23.16
CA ASP A 362 15.13 -16.96 24.62
C ASP A 362 15.28 -15.62 25.37
N ASN A 363 15.88 -14.60 24.73
CA ASN A 363 16.19 -13.29 25.32
C ASN A 363 15.63 -12.10 24.50
N LEU A 364 14.82 -12.34 23.46
CA LEU A 364 14.19 -11.28 22.66
C LEU A 364 13.18 -10.45 23.47
N ASP A 365 12.75 -10.91 24.65
CA ASP A 365 11.86 -10.15 25.53
C ASP A 365 12.52 -8.90 26.13
N LYS A 366 13.86 -8.82 26.15
CA LYS A 366 14.64 -7.65 26.58
C LYS A 366 14.60 -6.52 25.55
N ILE A 367 14.91 -6.84 24.30
CA ILE A 367 15.16 -5.85 23.23
C ILE A 367 14.07 -5.76 22.16
N GLY A 368 13.15 -6.72 22.10
CA GLY A 368 12.12 -6.83 21.06
C GLY A 368 10.97 -5.86 21.27
N TYR A 369 10.91 -4.82 20.44
CA TYR A 369 9.85 -3.82 20.37
C TYR A 369 9.55 -3.43 18.91
N PHE A 370 8.35 -2.94 18.64
CA PHE A 370 7.86 -2.59 17.30
C PHE A 370 7.22 -1.20 17.30
N THR A 371 7.28 -0.52 16.15
CA THR A 371 6.56 0.73 15.94
C THR A 371 6.03 0.78 14.52
N VAL A 372 4.95 1.55 14.31
CA VAL A 372 4.51 1.96 12.97
C VAL A 372 4.98 3.38 12.63
N GLU A 373 5.75 4.01 13.53
CA GLU A 373 6.21 5.38 13.41
C GLU A 373 7.61 5.50 12.78
N LEU A 374 7.71 6.37 11.78
CA LEU A 374 8.99 6.80 11.22
C LEU A 374 8.88 8.22 10.68
N PHE A 375 9.48 9.15 11.42
CA PHE A 375 9.67 10.53 11.01
C PHE A 375 11.10 10.71 10.46
N SER A 376 11.23 11.32 9.29
CA SER A 376 12.53 11.67 8.70
C SER A 376 12.46 12.92 7.82
N GLY A 377 13.57 13.64 7.72
CA GLY A 377 13.63 14.95 7.07
C GLY A 377 12.96 16.07 7.86
N ASN A 378 12.74 17.21 7.22
CA ASN A 378 12.09 18.37 7.83
C ASN A 378 10.56 18.17 7.76
N ASN A 379 9.93 17.91 8.90
CA ASN A 379 8.49 17.66 9.01
C ASN A 379 7.83 18.70 9.92
N GLU A 380 6.70 19.26 9.50
CA GLU A 380 6.04 20.38 10.19
C GLU A 380 4.52 20.19 10.27
N ASN A 381 3.92 20.42 11.44
CA ASN A 381 2.46 20.35 11.65
C ASN A 381 1.81 19.09 11.05
N PHE A 382 2.16 17.92 11.59
CA PHE A 382 1.52 16.65 11.24
C PHE A 382 0.78 16.10 12.46
N ILE A 383 -0.48 15.74 12.24
CA ILE A 383 -1.46 15.32 13.25
C ILE A 383 -1.89 13.90 12.90
N ASP A 384 -1.86 12.99 13.88
CA ASP A 384 -2.20 11.56 13.77
C ASP A 384 -1.61 10.85 12.54
N SER A 385 -0.41 11.28 12.12
CA SER A 385 0.28 10.79 10.92
C SER A 385 1.59 10.12 11.32
N PRO A 386 1.68 8.78 11.44
CA PRO A 386 2.85 8.10 12.02
C PRO A 386 4.06 7.97 11.07
N LEU A 387 3.86 8.03 9.75
CA LEU A 387 4.90 7.74 8.76
C LEU A 387 5.05 8.91 7.78
N VAL A 388 6.10 9.73 7.98
CA VAL A 388 6.23 11.08 7.41
C VAL A 388 7.66 11.40 6.97
N PHE A 389 7.82 11.80 5.71
CA PHE A 389 9.11 12.12 5.09
C PHE A 389 9.09 13.48 4.38
N TYR A 390 9.83 14.47 4.88
CA TYR A 390 9.98 15.82 4.29
C TYR A 390 8.65 16.54 3.96
N ALA A 391 7.66 16.44 4.84
CA ALA A 391 6.27 16.80 4.55
C ALA A 391 5.63 17.71 5.61
N SER A 392 4.60 18.49 5.23
CA SER A 392 4.05 19.56 6.09
C SER A 392 2.53 19.74 6.00
N ASN A 393 1.87 20.07 7.10
CA ASN A 393 0.41 20.26 7.19
C ASN A 393 -0.34 18.99 6.79
N LEU A 394 -0.22 17.96 7.63
CA LEU A 394 -0.79 16.62 7.41
C LEU A 394 -1.78 16.24 8.51
N TYR A 395 -2.89 15.59 8.14
CA TYR A 395 -3.87 15.05 9.10
C TYR A 395 -4.22 13.60 8.79
N LYS A 396 -4.03 12.68 9.76
CA LYS A 396 -4.36 11.25 9.62
C LYS A 396 -3.81 10.63 8.32
N THR A 397 -2.52 10.83 8.06
CA THR A 397 -1.86 10.33 6.83
C THR A 397 -0.85 9.22 7.13
N TYR A 398 -0.69 8.29 6.21
CA TYR A 398 0.31 7.22 6.29
C TYR A 398 1.17 7.21 5.03
N ASP A 399 2.49 7.05 5.19
CA ASP A 399 3.46 7.01 4.09
C ASP A 399 3.42 8.26 3.20
N THR A 400 3.48 9.43 3.84
CA THR A 400 3.49 10.73 3.13
C THR A 400 4.93 11.18 2.89
N THR A 401 5.35 11.21 1.62
CA THR A 401 6.68 11.65 1.19
C THR A 401 6.61 12.92 0.35
N ARG A 402 7.20 14.01 0.84
CA ARG A 402 7.21 15.35 0.21
C ARG A 402 5.79 15.93 -0.01
N GLY A 403 4.81 15.43 0.74
CA GLY A 403 3.41 15.86 0.66
C GLY A 403 3.13 17.15 1.42
N LYS A 404 2.13 17.93 0.97
CA LYS A 404 1.68 19.15 1.65
C LYS A 404 0.16 19.30 1.67
N TYR A 405 -0.37 19.88 2.74
CA TYR A 405 -1.79 20.26 2.85
C TYR A 405 -2.73 19.08 2.53
N THR A 406 -2.55 17.97 3.24
CA THR A 406 -3.07 16.65 2.86
C THR A 406 -3.71 15.97 4.06
N GLY A 407 -4.88 15.36 3.86
CA GLY A 407 -5.64 14.69 4.91
C GLY A 407 -6.07 13.27 4.54
N ILE A 408 -6.16 12.40 5.54
CA ILE A 408 -6.88 11.12 5.50
C ILE A 408 -6.49 10.28 4.27
N THR A 409 -5.20 9.97 4.14
CA THR A 409 -4.64 9.35 2.92
C THR A 409 -3.50 8.36 3.21
N CYS A 410 -3.22 7.49 2.24
CA CYS A 410 -2.16 6.49 2.33
C CYS A 410 -1.27 6.50 1.07
N GLN A 411 0.06 6.45 1.27
CA GLN A 411 1.08 6.42 0.22
C GLN A 411 1.01 7.61 -0.75
N ALA A 412 1.13 8.83 -0.21
CA ALA A 412 1.14 10.07 -0.97
C ALA A 412 2.57 10.54 -1.27
N LEU A 413 2.99 10.49 -2.53
CA LEU A 413 4.32 10.89 -2.99
C LEU A 413 4.25 12.16 -3.85
N ASP A 414 5.09 13.16 -3.54
CA ASP A 414 5.27 14.39 -4.36
C ASP A 414 3.95 15.07 -4.76
N SER A 415 3.00 15.15 -3.82
CA SER A 415 1.62 15.56 -4.09
C SER A 415 1.11 16.58 -3.07
N SER A 416 0.08 17.34 -3.41
CA SER A 416 -0.52 18.33 -2.51
C SER A 416 -2.03 18.41 -2.72
N TYR A 417 -2.75 18.85 -1.68
CA TYR A 417 -4.21 19.00 -1.72
C TYR A 417 -4.96 17.68 -2.02
N ILE A 418 -4.53 16.59 -1.36
CA ILE A 418 -5.23 15.29 -1.37
C ILE A 418 -6.03 15.15 -0.08
N PHE A 419 -7.30 14.75 -0.18
CA PHE A 419 -8.12 14.37 0.96
C PHE A 419 -8.85 13.07 0.63
N GLY A 420 -8.57 11.97 1.32
CA GLY A 420 -9.07 10.65 0.92
C GLY A 420 -8.30 10.06 -0.26
N GLY A 421 -7.58 8.96 -0.04
CA GLY A 421 -7.00 8.21 -1.17
C GLY A 421 -5.96 7.16 -0.81
N ASN A 422 -5.53 6.41 -1.82
CA ASN A 422 -4.50 5.39 -1.67
C ASN A 422 -3.58 5.30 -2.90
N ARG A 423 -2.26 5.39 -2.67
CA ARG A 423 -1.14 5.07 -3.60
C ARG A 423 -0.89 6.02 -4.77
N LEU A 424 -1.34 7.28 -4.65
CA LEU A 424 -1.26 8.32 -5.68
C LEU A 424 0.16 8.82 -5.96
N VAL A 425 0.58 8.81 -7.24
CA VAL A 425 1.87 9.34 -7.71
C VAL A 425 1.74 9.97 -9.11
N ASN A 426 1.70 11.28 -9.32
CA ASN A 426 1.47 12.38 -8.38
C ASN A 426 0.01 12.86 -8.50
N SER A 427 -0.35 13.92 -7.78
CA SER A 427 -1.62 14.64 -7.98
C SER A 427 -1.57 16.10 -7.53
N GLU A 428 -2.28 16.97 -8.26
CA GLU A 428 -2.85 18.21 -7.73
C GLU A 428 -4.39 18.09 -7.69
N PHE A 429 -4.95 18.27 -6.49
CA PHE A 429 -6.40 18.24 -6.17
C PHE A 429 -7.08 16.88 -6.41
N CYS A 430 -7.22 16.09 -5.35
CA CYS A 430 -7.97 14.82 -5.36
C CYS A 430 -8.77 14.63 -4.07
N ILE A 431 -10.01 14.19 -4.23
CA ILE A 431 -10.92 13.66 -3.21
C ILE A 431 -11.81 12.66 -3.94
N ASN A 432 -12.16 11.47 -3.46
CA ASN A 432 -11.15 10.45 -3.16
C ASN A 432 -10.42 10.03 -4.46
N SER A 433 -9.30 9.30 -4.38
CA SER A 433 -8.77 8.54 -5.54
C SER A 433 -7.95 7.32 -5.12
N TYR A 434 -8.02 6.24 -5.90
CA TYR A 434 -7.55 4.92 -5.49
C TYR A 434 -6.62 4.26 -6.53
N ASN A 435 -5.50 3.73 -6.03
CA ASN A 435 -4.41 3.01 -6.70
C ASN A 435 -3.87 3.62 -8.02
N SER A 436 -3.89 4.96 -8.13
CA SER A 436 -3.70 5.72 -9.37
C SER A 436 -2.30 6.36 -9.55
N MET A 437 -1.92 6.70 -10.78
CA MET A 437 -0.68 7.46 -11.09
C MET A 437 -0.87 8.42 -12.28
N TYR A 438 -0.20 9.57 -12.22
CA TYR A 438 -0.35 10.72 -13.15
C TYR A 438 -1.79 11.26 -13.25
N LEU A 439 -2.30 11.78 -12.12
CA LEU A 439 -3.57 12.51 -12.05
C LEU A 439 -3.33 14.03 -12.10
N ASN A 440 -4.33 14.79 -12.56
CA ASN A 440 -4.56 16.17 -12.11
C ASN A 440 -6.06 16.47 -12.17
N ARG A 441 -6.64 16.87 -11.03
CA ARG A 441 -8.08 17.13 -10.81
C ARG A 441 -8.98 15.92 -11.10
N CYS A 442 -9.13 15.06 -10.09
CA CYS A 442 -9.99 13.88 -10.15
C CYS A 442 -10.91 13.77 -8.92
N PHE A 443 -12.15 13.34 -9.15
CA PHE A 443 -13.01 12.76 -8.11
C PHE A 443 -13.34 11.31 -8.48
N GLU A 444 -12.79 10.39 -7.69
CA GLU A 444 -12.87 8.94 -7.84
C GLU A 444 -12.52 8.40 -9.23
N VAL A 445 -11.22 8.20 -9.44
CA VAL A 445 -10.67 7.54 -10.63
C VAL A 445 -9.85 6.32 -10.18
N ASP A 446 -10.08 5.18 -10.83
CA ASP A 446 -9.35 3.93 -10.62
C ASP A 446 -8.59 3.49 -11.87
N THR A 447 -7.43 2.84 -11.66
CA THR A 447 -6.57 2.17 -12.66
C THR A 447 -6.39 2.88 -14.01
N SER A 448 -6.42 4.23 -14.01
CA SER A 448 -6.38 5.09 -15.19
C SER A 448 -5.06 5.87 -15.30
N ARG A 449 -4.72 6.36 -16.50
CA ARG A 449 -3.41 6.95 -16.81
C ARG A 449 -3.52 8.19 -17.72
N LYS A 450 -2.80 9.27 -17.37
CA LYS A 450 -2.78 10.54 -18.12
C LYS A 450 -4.19 11.12 -18.32
N CYS A 451 -5.00 11.13 -17.27
CA CYS A 451 -6.36 11.67 -17.32
C CYS A 451 -6.43 13.02 -16.59
N SER A 452 -7.20 13.98 -17.12
CA SER A 452 -7.40 15.31 -16.51
C SER A 452 -8.87 15.66 -16.40
N ASP A 453 -9.29 16.27 -15.29
CA ASP A 453 -10.68 16.69 -15.05
C ASP A 453 -11.69 15.54 -15.26
N CYS A 454 -11.30 14.33 -14.85
CA CYS A 454 -12.04 13.09 -15.02
C CYS A 454 -12.67 12.63 -13.69
N LEU A 455 -13.91 12.15 -13.76
CA LEU A 455 -14.76 11.83 -12.62
C LEU A 455 -15.36 10.42 -12.81
N PHE A 456 -15.33 9.56 -11.79
CA PHE A 456 -15.90 8.20 -11.86
C PHE A 456 -15.39 7.41 -13.07
N CYS A 457 -14.06 7.35 -13.27
CA CYS A 457 -13.46 6.71 -14.45
C CYS A 457 -12.62 5.49 -14.11
N HIS A 458 -12.78 4.40 -14.88
CA HIS A 458 -12.09 3.11 -14.69
C HIS A 458 -11.29 2.67 -15.92
N ASN A 459 -10.04 2.25 -15.74
CA ASN A 459 -9.21 1.72 -16.84
C ASN A 459 -9.13 2.65 -18.08
N CYS A 460 -9.04 3.95 -17.84
CA CYS A 460 -9.07 4.97 -18.90
C CYS A 460 -7.66 5.50 -19.22
N GLU A 461 -7.39 5.80 -20.50
CA GLU A 461 -6.08 6.31 -20.94
C GLU A 461 -6.19 7.56 -21.82
N GLY A 462 -5.57 8.66 -21.38
CA GLY A 462 -5.53 9.90 -22.16
C GLY A 462 -6.89 10.59 -22.29
N LEU A 463 -7.73 10.53 -21.27
CA LEU A 463 -9.01 11.24 -21.24
C LEU A 463 -8.86 12.66 -20.69
N ALA A 464 -9.69 13.57 -21.18
CA ALA A 464 -9.81 14.90 -20.61
C ALA A 464 -11.29 15.27 -20.50
N GLU A 465 -11.75 15.82 -19.38
CA GLU A 465 -13.15 16.24 -19.22
C GLU A 465 -14.12 15.07 -19.53
N CYS A 466 -14.07 14.02 -18.70
CA CYS A 466 -14.89 12.82 -18.85
C CYS A 466 -15.57 12.43 -17.52
N MET A 467 -16.76 11.84 -17.59
CA MET A 467 -17.50 11.34 -16.42
C MET A 467 -18.02 9.93 -16.66
N PHE A 468 -18.00 9.06 -15.65
CA PHE A 468 -18.60 7.71 -15.74
C PHE A 468 -18.12 6.94 -16.98
N CYS A 469 -16.84 7.05 -17.33
CA CYS A 469 -16.24 6.42 -18.51
C CYS A 469 -15.36 5.24 -18.10
N PHE A 470 -15.40 4.16 -18.88
CA PHE A 470 -14.71 2.92 -18.55
C PHE A 470 -14.14 2.23 -19.79
N ASN A 471 -12.92 1.69 -19.66
CA ASN A 471 -12.16 1.03 -20.74
C ASN A 471 -11.89 1.94 -21.95
N LEU A 472 -11.97 3.27 -21.78
CA LEU A 472 -12.01 4.26 -22.85
C LEU A 472 -10.64 4.94 -23.06
N LYS A 473 -10.31 5.26 -24.33
CA LYS A 473 -9.03 5.90 -24.68
C LYS A 473 -9.20 7.15 -25.55
N SER A 474 -8.38 8.17 -25.26
CA SER A 474 -8.17 9.36 -26.10
C SER A 474 -9.46 10.08 -26.53
N LYS A 475 -10.38 10.30 -25.58
CA LYS A 475 -11.62 11.08 -25.77
C LYS A 475 -11.61 12.33 -24.89
N ARG A 476 -12.41 13.31 -25.31
CA ARG A 476 -12.70 14.52 -24.54
C ARG A 476 -14.21 14.78 -24.51
N TYR A 477 -14.74 15.35 -23.44
CA TYR A 477 -16.17 15.68 -23.31
C TYR A 477 -17.09 14.46 -23.45
N ALA A 478 -16.82 13.42 -22.67
CA ALA A 478 -17.58 12.16 -22.71
C ALA A 478 -18.26 11.83 -21.38
N ILE A 479 -19.48 11.27 -21.44
CA ILE A 479 -20.23 10.78 -20.28
C ILE A 479 -20.79 9.39 -20.61
N GLY A 480 -20.51 8.37 -19.79
CA GLY A 480 -21.00 7.01 -20.07
C GLY A 480 -20.45 6.43 -21.38
N ASN A 481 -19.18 6.72 -21.67
CA ASN A 481 -18.49 6.51 -22.97
C ASN A 481 -19.07 7.28 -24.17
N SER A 482 -20.16 8.05 -24.01
CA SER A 482 -20.81 8.85 -25.06
C SER A 482 -20.10 10.18 -25.28
N LEU A 483 -19.67 10.47 -26.51
CA LEU A 483 -19.12 11.77 -26.88
C LEU A 483 -20.22 12.84 -26.96
N LEU A 484 -19.97 14.02 -26.37
CA LEU A 484 -20.90 15.15 -26.33
C LEU A 484 -20.24 16.43 -26.84
N GLU A 485 -21.06 17.34 -27.39
CA GLU A 485 -20.65 18.71 -27.64
C GLU A 485 -20.27 19.42 -26.33
N LYS A 486 -19.23 20.27 -26.39
CA LYS A 486 -18.60 20.89 -25.20
C LYS A 486 -19.61 21.55 -24.26
N ASP A 487 -20.52 22.37 -24.79
CA ASP A 487 -21.45 23.15 -23.96
C ASP A 487 -22.51 22.26 -23.32
N LYS A 488 -22.92 21.20 -24.04
CA LYS A 488 -23.81 20.15 -23.55
C LYS A 488 -23.15 19.31 -22.45
N TYR A 489 -21.90 18.91 -22.64
CA TYR A 489 -21.09 18.26 -21.61
C TYR A 489 -20.97 19.14 -20.36
N THR A 490 -20.62 20.42 -20.54
CA THR A 490 -20.40 21.37 -19.43
C THR A 490 -21.66 21.55 -18.58
N LYS A 491 -22.82 21.74 -19.23
CA LYS A 491 -24.12 21.86 -18.54
C LYS A 491 -24.47 20.61 -17.73
N ILE A 492 -24.21 19.41 -18.28
CA ILE A 492 -24.51 18.15 -17.60
C ILE A 492 -23.53 17.93 -16.44
N LYS A 493 -22.22 18.13 -16.66
CA LYS A 493 -21.18 18.06 -15.62
C LYS A 493 -21.52 18.93 -14.42
N ASP A 494 -21.90 20.18 -14.65
CA ASP A 494 -22.26 21.11 -13.58
C ASP A 494 -23.47 20.61 -12.77
N SER A 495 -24.52 20.10 -13.43
CA SER A 495 -25.70 19.52 -12.76
C SER A 495 -25.37 18.28 -11.93
N LEU A 496 -24.52 17.38 -12.44
CA LEU A 496 -24.10 16.17 -11.73
C LEU A 496 -23.20 16.51 -10.53
N MET A 497 -22.29 17.48 -10.68
CA MET A 497 -21.42 17.94 -9.58
C MET A 497 -22.19 18.66 -8.48
N GLU A 498 -23.20 19.45 -8.82
CA GLU A 498 -24.10 20.07 -7.84
C GLU A 498 -24.83 19.01 -7.00
N GLN A 499 -25.36 17.98 -7.65
CA GLN A 499 -26.09 16.86 -7.04
C GLN A 499 -25.22 16.04 -6.07
N MET A 500 -23.99 15.70 -6.47
CA MET A 500 -23.02 15.02 -5.59
C MET A 500 -22.60 15.89 -4.40
N ALA A 501 -22.43 17.19 -4.63
CA ALA A 501 -22.06 18.12 -3.57
C ALA A 501 -23.17 18.26 -2.51
N ASP A 502 -24.45 18.19 -2.89
CA ASP A 502 -25.57 18.17 -1.94
C ASP A 502 -25.66 16.85 -1.16
N GLU A 503 -25.44 15.69 -1.79
CA GLU A 503 -25.38 14.41 -1.06
C GLU A 503 -24.25 14.42 -0.03
N ILE A 504 -23.05 14.89 -0.42
CA ILE A 504 -21.88 14.95 0.46
C ILE A 504 -22.11 15.95 1.60
N ILE A 505 -22.69 17.13 1.35
CA ILE A 505 -22.97 18.10 2.42
C ILE A 505 -24.10 17.62 3.33
N LYS A 506 -25.19 17.03 2.81
CA LYS A 506 -26.30 16.50 3.63
C LYS A 506 -25.88 15.29 4.48
N THR A 507 -25.12 14.35 3.91
CA THR A 507 -24.90 13.02 4.51
C THR A 507 -23.48 12.77 5.03
N LYS A 508 -22.55 13.69 4.74
CA LYS A 508 -21.10 13.56 4.98
C LYS A 508 -20.46 12.34 4.31
N ASN A 509 -21.09 11.89 3.23
CA ASN A 509 -20.74 10.67 2.50
C ASN A 509 -21.23 10.77 1.04
N LEU A 510 -20.77 9.85 0.19
CA LEU A 510 -21.35 9.61 -1.12
C LEU A 510 -21.81 8.15 -1.20
N SER A 511 -23.05 7.92 -1.64
CA SER A 511 -23.61 6.57 -1.77
C SER A 511 -22.99 5.84 -2.96
N ILE A 512 -22.82 6.55 -4.08
CA ILE A 512 -22.05 6.09 -5.22
C ILE A 512 -20.55 6.09 -4.88
N ASP A 513 -19.81 5.13 -5.41
CA ASP A 513 -18.35 5.23 -5.54
C ASP A 513 -17.87 4.46 -6.77
N ILE A 514 -16.63 4.70 -7.17
CA ILE A 514 -15.98 4.04 -8.32
C ILE A 514 -16.03 2.50 -8.26
N PHE A 515 -16.17 1.89 -7.09
CA PHE A 515 -16.23 0.44 -6.90
C PHE A 515 -17.66 -0.13 -6.93
N ASN A 516 -18.70 0.73 -6.93
CA ASN A 516 -20.13 0.35 -6.94
C ASN A 516 -20.96 0.88 -8.14
N ILE A 517 -20.34 1.52 -9.13
CA ILE A 517 -21.01 1.97 -10.37
C ILE A 517 -21.67 0.78 -11.10
N GLY A 518 -20.93 -0.32 -11.26
CA GLY A 518 -21.40 -1.55 -11.92
C GLY A 518 -22.26 -2.47 -11.06
N GLU A 519 -22.86 -1.99 -9.96
CA GLU A 519 -23.75 -2.79 -9.11
C GLU A 519 -25.19 -2.80 -9.65
N LYS A 520 -25.83 -3.98 -9.63
CA LYS A 520 -27.25 -4.13 -9.97
C LYS A 520 -28.16 -3.56 -8.87
N ARG A 521 -28.44 -2.26 -8.95
CA ARG A 521 -29.31 -1.53 -8.02
C ARG A 521 -30.77 -1.97 -8.19
N SER A 522 -31.38 -2.46 -7.11
CA SER A 522 -32.78 -2.92 -7.09
C SER A 522 -33.82 -1.82 -6.80
N LYS A 523 -33.38 -0.60 -6.49
CA LYS A 523 -34.20 0.59 -6.25
C LYS A 523 -33.46 1.87 -6.68
N LEU A 524 -34.21 2.88 -7.10
CA LEU A 524 -33.71 4.22 -7.44
C LEU A 524 -33.22 4.96 -6.19
N TRP A 525 -32.10 5.66 -6.31
CA TRP A 525 -31.40 6.36 -5.22
C TRP A 525 -32.24 7.49 -4.61
N TYR A 526 -33.03 8.20 -5.43
CA TYR A 526 -34.00 9.20 -4.97
C TYR A 526 -34.99 8.72 -3.89
N SER A 527 -35.25 7.41 -3.81
CA SER A 527 -36.19 6.85 -2.83
C SER A 527 -35.70 6.89 -1.38
N GLN A 528 -34.39 7.05 -1.15
CA GLN A 528 -33.80 7.08 0.21
C GLN A 528 -33.70 8.51 0.76
N LEU A 529 -33.27 9.47 -0.06
CA LEU A 529 -33.05 10.87 0.36
C LEU A 529 -34.32 11.63 0.77
N MET A 530 -35.50 11.10 0.42
CA MET A 530 -36.83 11.65 0.71
C MET A 530 -37.48 11.08 1.99
N ILE A 531 -36.82 10.13 2.67
CA ILE A 531 -37.34 9.43 3.88
C ILE A 531 -36.55 9.84 5.14
N SER A 532 -35.55 10.73 5.00
CA SER A 532 -34.70 11.27 6.08
C SER A 532 -34.46 12.77 5.92
#